data_AF-A0A3D1M7T2-F1
#
_entry.id   AF-A0A3D1M7T2-F1
#
_cell.length_a   1.000
_cell.length_b   1.000
_cell.length_c   1.000
_cell.angle_alpha   90.00
_cell.angle_beta   90.00
_cell.angle_gamma   90.00
#
_symmetry.space_group_name_H-M   'P 1'
#
loop_
_entity.id
_entity.type
_entity.pdbx_description
1 polymer ?
#
loop_
_entity_poly.entity_id
_entity_poly.type
_entity_poly.pdbx_seq_one_letter_code
_entity_poly.pdbx_strand_id
1 'polypeptide(L)' 'MRHLMSPLDFSVEELDQLLDLANDIEKHPDKYAHACDGKKLATCFYEPSTRTRLSFEAAMLNLGG' A
#
# COMPACT_ATOMS: atom_id res chain seq x y z
N MET A 1 -12.82 -9.90 6.51
CA MET A 1 -11.51 -9.22 6.69
C MET A 1 -10.49 -10.04 5.92
N ARG A 2 -9.71 -9.42 5.03
CA ARG A 2 -8.66 -10.09 4.25
C ARG A 2 -7.30 -9.74 4.85
N HIS A 3 -6.40 -10.70 4.89
CA HIS A 3 -5.02 -10.54 5.36
C HIS A 3 -4.06 -10.92 4.23
N LEU A 4 -2.88 -10.29 4.21
CA LEU A 4 -1.79 -10.64 3.30
C LEU A 4 -0.59 -11.03 4.16
N MET A 5 -0.39 -12.33 4.33
CA MET A 5 0.69 -12.90 5.15
C MET A 5 1.74 -13.59 4.27
N SER A 6 1.32 -14.06 3.09
CA SER A 6 2.16 -14.73 2.09
C SER A 6 1.81 -14.22 0.68
N PRO A 7 2.77 -14.14 -0.25
CA PRO A 7 2.48 -13.89 -1.66
C PRO A 7 1.50 -14.90 -2.28
N LEU A 8 1.44 -16.12 -1.72
CA LEU A 8 0.51 -17.17 -2.14
C LEU A 8 -0.95 -16.90 -1.75
N ASP A 9 -1.21 -15.86 -0.96
CA ASP A 9 -2.57 -15.41 -0.63
C ASP A 9 -3.25 -14.66 -1.79
N PHE A 10 -2.51 -14.41 -2.88
CA PHE A 10 -3.02 -13.87 -4.13
C PHE A 10 -3.17 -14.98 -5.18
N SER A 11 -4.24 -14.89 -5.97
CA SER A 11 -4.25 -15.55 -7.27
C SER A 11 -3.34 -14.82 -8.26
N VAL A 12 -3.03 -15.45 -9.40
CA VAL A 12 -2.24 -14.81 -10.46
C VAL A 12 -2.95 -13.55 -10.98
N GLU A 13 -4.26 -13.63 -11.16
CA GLU A 13 -5.08 -12.52 -11.65
C GLU A 13 -5.11 -11.34 -10.66
N GLU A 14 -5.14 -11.61 -9.36
CA GLU A 14 -5.07 -10.56 -8.34
C GLU A 14 -3.69 -9.90 -8.29
N LEU A 15 -2.63 -10.67 -8.54
CA LEU A 15 -1.28 -10.13 -8.63
C LEU A 15 -1.14 -9.22 -9.86
N ASP A 16 -1.69 -9.62 -11.02
CA ASP A 16 -1.72 -8.78 -12.21
C ASP A 16 -2.48 -7.46 -11.95
N GLN A 17 -3.66 -7.55 -11.33
CA GLN A 17 -4.43 -6.37 -10.93
C GLN A 17 -3.69 -5.45 -9.95
N LEU A 18 -2.95 -6.03 -9.00
CA LEU A 18 -2.14 -5.27 -8.04
C LEU A 18 -1.03 -4.49 -8.75
N LEU A 19 -0.34 -5.13 -9.70
CA LEU A 19 0.75 -4.51 -10.45
C LEU A 19 0.23 -3.46 -11.44
N ASP A 20 -0.92 -3.70 -12.08
CA ASP A 20 -1.58 -2.70 -12.92
C ASP A 20 -2.01 -1.47 -12.12
N LEU A 21 -2.56 -1.66 -10.91
CA LEU A 21 -2.91 -0.56 -10.03
C LEU A 21 -1.67 0.22 -9.58
N ALA A 22 -0.57 -0.47 -9.25
CA ALA A 22 0.69 0.18 -8.88
C ALA A 22 1.21 1.07 -10.03
N ASN A 23 1.18 0.56 -11.27
CA ASN A 23 1.56 1.32 -12.47
C ASN A 23 0.65 2.53 -12.71
N ASP A 24 -0.66 2.42 -12.43
CA ASP A 24 -1.60 3.53 -12.58
C ASP A 24 -1.39 4.61 -11.51
N ILE A 25 -1.13 4.22 -10.26
CA ILE A 25 -0.78 5.16 -9.18
C ILE A 25 0.50 5.92 -9.50
N GLU A 26 1.52 5.23 -10.03
CA GLU A 26 2.78 5.87 -10.44
C GLU A 26 2.57 6.93 -11.53
N LYS A 27 1.73 6.64 -12.53
CA LYS A 27 1.44 7.56 -13.65
C LYS A 27 0.48 8.68 -13.28
N HIS A 28 -0.43 8.43 -12.35
CA HIS A 28 -1.53 9.32 -12.00
C HIS A 28 -1.70 9.48 -10.48
N PRO A 29 -0.68 9.97 -9.75
CA PRO A 29 -0.73 10.05 -8.29
C PRO A 29 -1.91 10.90 -7.78
N ASP A 30 -2.24 12.00 -8.46
CA ASP A 30 -3.35 12.90 -8.09
C ASP A 30 -4.71 12.20 -8.07
N LYS A 31 -4.89 11.16 -8.89
CA LYS A 31 -6.13 10.35 -8.93
C LYS A 31 -6.38 9.61 -7.61
N TYR A 32 -5.33 9.32 -6.86
CA TYR A 32 -5.35 8.50 -5.64
C TYR A 32 -5.06 9.28 -4.37
N ALA A 33 -4.80 10.59 -4.47
CA ALA A 33 -4.37 11.46 -3.37
C ALA A 33 -5.30 11.48 -2.14
N HIS A 34 -6.54 11.00 -2.30
CA HIS A 34 -7.59 10.98 -1.27
C HIS A 34 -8.17 9.58 -1.01
N ALA A 35 -7.56 8.51 -1.54
CA ALA A 35 -8.08 7.15 -1.41
C ALA A 35 -8.13 6.62 0.04
N CYS A 36 -7.31 7.22 0.91
CA CYS A 36 -7.17 6.89 2.33
C CYS A 36 -7.65 8.00 3.27
N ASP A 37 -8.34 9.03 2.79
CA ASP A 37 -8.87 10.12 3.62
C ASP A 37 -9.63 9.59 4.85
N GLY A 38 -9.28 10.14 6.02
CA GLY A 38 -9.88 9.77 7.31
C GLY A 38 -9.46 8.40 7.86
N LYS A 39 -8.56 7.67 7.20
CA LYS A 39 -8.00 6.40 7.68
C LYS A 39 -6.67 6.64 8.39
N LYS A 40 -6.25 5.64 9.17
CA LYS A 40 -4.95 5.62 9.87
C LYS A 40 -4.33 4.24 9.72
N LEU A 41 -3.05 4.20 9.35
CA LEU A 41 -2.24 2.98 9.35
C LEU A 41 -1.36 2.91 10.61
N ALA A 42 -1.34 1.75 11.26
CA ALA A 42 -0.40 1.47 12.35
C ALA A 42 0.76 0.61 11.83
N THR A 43 2.00 1.08 12.04
CA THR A 43 3.21 0.32 11.71
C THR A 43 3.81 -0.31 12.96
N CYS A 44 3.53 -1.59 13.21
CA CYS A 44 3.98 -2.31 14.40
C CYS A 44 5.25 -3.14 14.12
N PHE A 45 6.42 -2.50 14.19
CA PHE A 45 7.73 -3.15 13.97
C PHE A 45 8.40 -3.50 15.31
N TYR A 46 8.48 -4.80 15.64
CA TYR A 46 9.24 -5.29 16.79
C TYR A 46 10.75 -5.29 16.51
N GLU A 47 11.13 -5.67 15.28
CA GLU A 47 12.47 -5.48 14.75
C GLU A 47 12.48 -4.23 13.85
N PRO A 48 13.37 -3.26 14.09
CA PRO A 48 13.32 -1.99 13.38
C PRO A 48 13.74 -2.15 11.90
N SER A 49 12.92 -1.61 11.00
CA SER A 49 13.28 -1.41 9.58
C SER A 49 12.90 -0.01 9.12
N THR A 50 13.88 0.88 9.07
CA THR A 50 13.66 2.28 8.64
C THR A 50 13.12 2.36 7.22
N ARG A 51 13.67 1.54 6.31
CA ARG A 51 13.25 1.53 4.90
C ARG A 51 11.78 1.13 4.76
N THR A 52 11.38 0.04 5.40
CA THR A 52 10.01 -0.46 5.30
C THR A 52 9.04 0.51 5.97
N ARG A 53 9.36 1.01 7.17
CA ARG A 53 8.52 1.97 7.88
C ARG A 53 8.28 3.24 7.07
N LEU A 54 9.35 3.86 6.55
CA LEU A 54 9.22 5.08 5.75
C LEU A 54 8.49 4.83 4.42
N SER A 55 8.63 3.63 3.83
CA SER A 55 7.88 3.26 2.63
C SER A 55 6.37 3.24 2.88
N PHE A 56 5.91 2.61 3.96
CA PHE A 56 4.47 2.58 4.29
C PHE A 56 3.96 3.95 4.75
N GLU A 57 4.76 4.71 5.49
CA GLU A 57 4.42 6.06 5.93
C GLU A 57 4.24 7.02 4.75
N ALA A 58 5.19 7.04 3.81
CA ALA A 58 5.09 7.85 2.60
C ALA A 58 3.90 7.44 1.71
N ALA A 59 3.65 6.14 1.56
CA ALA A 59 2.51 5.65 0.80
C ALA A 59 1.17 6.13 1.38
N MET A 60 0.99 6.06 2.70
CA MET A 60 -0.23 6.56 3.37
C MET A 60 -0.38 8.08 3.23
N LEU A 61 0.69 8.84 3.45
CA LEU A 61 0.69 10.30 3.23
C LEU A 61 0.30 10.69 1.79
N ASN A 62 0.79 9.95 0.79
CA ASN A 62 0.45 10.18 -0.62
C ASN A 62 -1.01 9.84 -0.95
N LEU A 63 -1.70 9.03 -0.14
CA LEU A 63 -3.09 8.61 -0.36
C LEU A 63 -4.10 9.40 0.49
N GLY A 64 -3.66 10.37 1.29
CA GLY A 64 -4.54 11.25 2.08
C GLY A 64 -4.84 10.77 3.50
N GLY A 65 -4.16 9.72 3.98
CA GLY A 65 -4.27 9.24 5.36
C GLY A 65 -3.29 8.15 5.68
#